data_AF-A0A7L4NRC0-F1
#
_entry.id   AF-A0A7L4NRC0-F1
#
_cell.length_a   1.000
_cell.length_b   1.000
_cell.length_c   1.000
_cell.angle_alpha   90.00
_cell.angle_beta   90.00
_cell.angle_gamma   90.00
#
_symmetry.space_group_name_H-M   'P 1'
#
loop_
_entity.id
_entity.type
_entity.pdbx_description
1 polymer ?
#
loop_
_entity_poly.entity_id
_entity_poly.type
_entity_poly.pdbx_seq_one_letter_code
_entity_poly.pdbx_strand_id
1 'polypeptide(L)'
;PRRFPSLVPHYRESSLAGNDVFHKLSTFIKNPVPSQDEGEELALQRSLLQALLKLDKYLSAPLEHELAQDPQLRASRRCFLDGDQLTLADCNLLPKLNIVQVVCQHYRCSGIPKDLQGIWRYLRSASQAKEFQNSCPSSEEILQAYCSVLHPLQ
;
A
#
# COMPACT_ATOMS: atom_id res chain seq x y z
N PRO A 1 10.59 8.70 33.80
CA PRO A 1 10.32 7.69 32.74
C PRO A 1 10.14 8.38 31.37
N ARG A 2 10.84 7.92 30.33
CA ARG A 2 10.58 8.40 28.96
C ARG A 2 9.16 7.96 28.57
N ARG A 3 8.23 8.90 28.42
CA ARG A 3 6.89 8.62 27.90
C ARG A 3 7.00 8.50 26.39
N PHE A 4 6.98 7.28 25.88
CA PHE A 4 6.89 7.05 24.46
C PHE A 4 5.47 7.40 23.99
N PRO A 5 5.30 8.02 22.81
CA PRO A 5 3.98 8.28 22.25
C PRO A 5 3.28 6.94 21.95
N SER A 6 1.96 6.90 22.12
CA SER A 6 1.15 5.77 21.65
C SER A 6 1.21 5.72 20.12
N LEU A 7 1.41 4.51 19.58
CA LEU A 7 1.34 4.25 18.13
C LEU A 7 0.01 3.61 17.72
N VAL A 8 -0.92 3.43 18.66
CA VAL A 8 -2.22 2.84 18.37
C VAL A 8 -3.04 3.84 17.53
N PRO A 9 -3.58 3.42 16.37
CA PRO A 9 -4.46 4.27 15.56
C PRO A 9 -5.71 4.70 16.34
N HIS A 10 -6.15 5.93 16.12
CA HIS A 10 -7.37 6.47 16.73
C HIS A 10 -8.61 5.98 15.99
N TYR A 11 -8.55 5.88 14.66
CA TYR A 11 -9.67 5.46 13.84
C TYR A 11 -9.59 3.96 13.56
N ARG A 12 -10.66 3.24 13.92
CA ARG A 12 -10.77 1.79 13.67
C ARG A 12 -10.57 1.45 12.18
N GLU A 13 -11.06 2.31 11.28
CA GLU A 13 -10.93 2.11 9.85
C GLU A 13 -9.47 2.19 9.37
N SER A 14 -8.60 2.99 10.02
CA SER A 14 -7.17 3.03 9.68
C SER A 14 -6.49 1.69 9.87
N SER A 15 -6.93 0.90 10.84
CA SER A 15 -6.38 -0.45 11.10
C SER A 15 -6.82 -1.49 10.07
N LEU A 16 -7.89 -1.21 9.30
CA LEU A 16 -8.47 -2.12 8.31
C LEU A 16 -8.16 -1.70 6.87
N ALA A 17 -7.87 -0.42 6.63
CA ALA A 17 -7.57 0.12 5.33
C ALA A 17 -6.41 -0.63 4.64
N GLY A 18 -6.66 -1.14 3.43
CA GLY A 18 -5.66 -1.86 2.64
C GLY A 18 -5.29 -3.25 3.17
N ASN A 19 -6.05 -3.83 4.10
CA ASN A 19 -5.74 -5.14 4.70
C ASN A 19 -5.71 -6.30 3.70
N ASP A 20 -6.45 -6.21 2.60
CA ASP A 20 -6.55 -7.24 1.56
C ASP A 20 -5.58 -7.03 0.39
N VAL A 21 -4.94 -5.86 0.27
CA VAL A 21 -4.06 -5.49 -0.86
C VAL A 21 -2.93 -6.52 -1.05
N PHE A 22 -2.24 -6.90 0.02
CA PHE A 22 -1.11 -7.83 -0.08
C PHE A 22 -1.54 -9.26 -0.41
N HIS A 23 -2.71 -9.69 0.06
CA HIS A 23 -3.27 -10.98 -0.33
C HIS A 23 -3.60 -10.98 -1.83
N LYS A 24 -4.25 -9.92 -2.34
CA LYS A 24 -4.53 -9.77 -3.78
C LYS A 24 -3.28 -9.73 -4.64
N LEU A 25 -2.24 -9.04 -4.19
CA LEU A 25 -0.92 -9.09 -4.82
C LEU A 25 -0.41 -10.53 -4.88
N SER A 26 -0.42 -11.23 -3.75
CA SER A 26 0.13 -12.58 -3.64
C SER A 26 -0.55 -13.55 -4.60
N THR A 27 -1.87 -13.45 -4.77
CA THR A 27 -2.62 -14.26 -5.75
C THR A 27 -2.27 -13.85 -7.18
N PHE A 28 -2.24 -12.54 -7.48
CA PHE A 28 -1.96 -12.03 -8.81
C PHE A 28 -0.54 -12.38 -9.30
N ILE A 29 0.46 -12.13 -8.46
CA ILE A 29 1.85 -12.30 -8.86
C ILE A 29 2.21 -13.78 -9.05
N LYS A 30 1.68 -14.67 -8.20
CA LYS A 30 1.94 -16.11 -8.23
C LYS A 30 1.23 -16.86 -9.35
N ASN A 31 0.40 -16.20 -10.17
CA ASN A 31 -0.25 -16.85 -11.30
C ASN A 31 0.81 -17.40 -12.28
N PRO A 32 0.97 -18.73 -12.40
CA PRO A 32 2.12 -19.34 -13.08
C PRO A 32 2.02 -19.29 -14.61
N VAL A 33 0.83 -19.07 -15.18
CA VAL A 33 0.64 -19.06 -16.63
C VAL A 33 -0.30 -17.93 -17.10
N PRO A 34 0.15 -16.67 -17.11
CA PRO A 34 -0.65 -15.52 -17.55
C PRO A 34 -1.13 -15.63 -19.01
N SER A 35 -0.47 -16.48 -19.81
CA SER A 35 -0.69 -16.65 -21.25
C SER A 35 -1.69 -17.75 -21.65
N GLN A 36 -2.15 -18.57 -20.70
CA GLN A 36 -3.12 -19.65 -20.99
C GLN A 36 -4.57 -19.27 -20.69
N ASP A 37 -4.80 -18.34 -19.76
CA ASP A 37 -6.13 -17.81 -19.43
C ASP A 37 -6.05 -16.29 -19.23
N GLU A 38 -6.20 -15.54 -20.32
CA GLU A 38 -6.25 -14.07 -20.29
C GLU A 38 -7.40 -13.54 -19.42
N GLY A 39 -8.48 -14.31 -19.27
CA GLY A 39 -9.64 -13.95 -18.46
C GLY A 39 -9.34 -14.02 -16.97
N GLU A 40 -8.65 -15.06 -16.52
CA GLU A 40 -8.21 -15.22 -15.13
C GLU A 40 -7.18 -14.16 -14.73
N GLU A 41 -6.16 -13.93 -15.57
CA GLU A 41 -5.14 -12.89 -15.35
C GLU A 41 -5.79 -11.50 -15.19
N LEU A 42 -6.71 -11.15 -16.09
CA LEU A 42 -7.45 -9.88 -16.03
C LEU A 42 -8.32 -9.80 -14.76
N ALA A 43 -8.94 -10.90 -14.34
CA ALA A 43 -9.74 -10.94 -13.12
C ALA A 43 -8.89 -10.71 -11.86
N LEU A 44 -7.70 -11.32 -11.79
CA LEU A 44 -6.75 -11.13 -10.69
C LEU A 44 -6.22 -9.69 -10.64
N GLN A 45 -5.81 -9.16 -11.80
CA GLN A 45 -5.36 -7.76 -11.91
C GLN A 45 -6.47 -6.79 -11.47
N ARG A 46 -7.71 -7.01 -11.93
CA ARG A 46 -8.87 -6.21 -11.53
C ARG A 46 -9.13 -6.30 -10.03
N SER A 47 -8.94 -7.49 -9.42
CA SER A 47 -9.12 -7.66 -7.97
C SER A 47 -8.09 -6.87 -7.16
N LEU A 48 -6.82 -6.87 -7.59
CA LEU A 48 -5.78 -6.04 -6.98
C LEU A 48 -6.08 -4.55 -7.15
N LEU A 49 -6.47 -4.12 -8.36
CA LEU A 49 -6.85 -2.74 -8.63
C LEU A 49 -8.02 -2.27 -7.76
N GLN A 50 -9.03 -3.11 -7.56
CA GLN A 50 -10.15 -2.80 -6.66
C GLN A 50 -9.71 -2.62 -5.21
N ALA A 51 -8.76 -3.41 -4.71
CA ALA A 51 -8.20 -3.24 -3.37
C ALA A 51 -7.42 -1.92 -3.24
N LEU A 52 -6.61 -1.58 -4.26
CA LEU A 52 -5.90 -0.29 -4.31
C LEU A 52 -6.86 0.90 -4.38
N LEU A 53 -7.93 0.82 -5.18
CA LEU A 53 -8.96 1.86 -5.26
C LEU A 53 -9.66 2.09 -3.91
N LYS A 54 -9.95 1.02 -3.15
CA LYS A 54 -10.53 1.14 -1.80
C LYS A 54 -9.57 1.85 -0.84
N LEU A 55 -8.29 1.47 -0.86
CA LEU A 55 -7.26 2.13 -0.05
C LEU A 55 -7.11 3.61 -0.44
N ASP A 56 -7.06 3.91 -1.74
CA ASP A 56 -6.93 5.28 -2.25
C ASP A 56 -8.13 6.15 -1.85
N LYS A 57 -9.35 5.60 -1.92
CA LYS A 57 -10.56 6.27 -1.44
C LYS A 57 -10.46 6.62 0.04
N TYR A 58 -9.98 5.69 0.86
CA TYR A 58 -9.78 5.93 2.30
C TYR A 58 -8.73 7.02 2.57
N LEU A 59 -7.60 6.96 1.87
CA LEU A 59 -6.54 7.98 1.97
C LEU A 59 -7.00 9.35 1.46
N SER A 60 -7.93 9.39 0.51
CA SER A 60 -8.44 10.64 -0.07
C SER A 60 -9.60 11.25 0.72
N ALA A 61 -10.33 10.45 1.50
CA ALA A 61 -11.43 10.93 2.33
C ALA A 61 -10.90 11.64 3.59
N PRO A 62 -11.34 12.90 3.87
CA PRO A 62 -11.03 13.59 5.12
C PRO A 62 -11.47 12.78 6.35
N LEU A 63 -10.63 12.75 7.39
CA LEU A 63 -10.99 12.19 8.69
C LEU A 63 -11.67 13.24 9.58
N GLU A 64 -12.30 12.80 10.67
CA GLU A 64 -13.06 13.66 11.58
C GLU A 64 -12.22 14.84 12.11
N HIS A 65 -10.94 14.62 12.42
CA HIS A 65 -10.07 15.69 12.92
C HIS A 65 -9.74 16.74 11.85
N GLU A 66 -9.69 16.36 10.57
CA GLU A 66 -9.49 17.29 9.47
C GLU A 66 -10.77 18.12 9.24
N LEU A 67 -11.94 17.47 9.28
CA LEU A 67 -13.24 18.14 9.12
C LEU A 67 -13.59 19.05 10.30
N ALA A 68 -13.11 18.74 11.51
CA ALA A 68 -13.24 19.62 12.66
C ALA A 68 -12.45 20.93 12.47
N GLN A 69 -11.35 20.91 11.70
CA GLN A 69 -10.53 22.08 11.40
C GLN A 69 -11.03 22.83 10.14
N ASP A 70 -11.45 22.09 9.12
CA ASP A 70 -12.02 22.61 7.88
C ASP A 70 -13.24 21.77 7.45
N PRO A 71 -14.47 22.17 7.83
CA PRO A 71 -15.68 21.44 7.49
C PRO A 71 -15.99 21.38 5.99
N GLN A 72 -15.35 22.24 5.17
CA GLN A 72 -15.53 22.26 3.72
C GLN A 72 -14.47 21.44 2.98
N LEU A 73 -13.53 20.81 3.71
CA LEU A 73 -12.47 20.02 3.12
C LEU A 73 -13.06 18.86 2.30
N ARG A 74 -12.75 18.85 1.00
CA ARG A 74 -13.27 17.84 0.05
C ARG A 74 -12.35 16.65 -0.14
N ALA A 75 -11.07 16.82 0.16
CA ALA A 75 -10.05 15.80 0.03
C ALA A 75 -9.05 15.93 1.18
N SER A 76 -8.70 14.80 1.77
CA SER A 76 -7.74 14.71 2.87
C SER A 76 -6.37 15.22 2.45
N ARG A 77 -5.69 15.87 3.40
CA ARG A 77 -4.32 16.35 3.25
C ARG A 77 -3.34 15.59 4.15
N ARG A 78 -3.85 14.74 5.04
CA ARG A 78 -3.04 13.96 5.97
C ARG A 78 -1.94 13.14 5.28
N CYS A 79 -0.83 12.97 5.99
CA CYS A 79 0.33 12.24 5.50
C CYS A 79 0.18 10.71 5.55
N PHE A 80 -0.48 10.16 6.58
CA PHE A 80 -0.52 8.73 6.89
C PHE A 80 -1.94 8.21 7.11
N LEU A 81 -2.12 6.92 7.44
CA LEU A 81 -3.45 6.30 7.48
C LEU A 81 -4.40 6.98 8.49
N ASP A 82 -3.87 7.35 9.65
CA ASP A 82 -4.63 7.83 10.81
C ASP A 82 -4.46 9.34 11.09
N GLY A 83 -3.59 10.02 10.34
CA GLY A 83 -3.25 11.44 10.55
C GLY A 83 -1.86 11.78 10.00
N ASP A 84 -1.18 12.75 10.61
CA ASP A 84 0.15 13.21 10.18
C ASP A 84 1.33 12.51 10.87
N GLN A 85 1.04 11.61 11.81
CA GLN A 85 2.06 10.79 12.49
C GLN A 85 1.91 9.32 12.11
N LEU A 86 3.03 8.60 12.02
CA LEU A 86 3.04 7.15 11.82
C LEU A 86 2.39 6.43 13.00
N THR A 87 1.62 5.40 12.68
CA THR A 87 0.95 4.50 13.62
C THR A 87 1.27 3.03 13.30
N LEU A 88 0.82 2.12 14.16
CA LEU A 88 0.94 0.67 13.92
C LEU A 88 0.25 0.23 12.62
N ALA A 89 -0.79 0.95 12.17
CA ALA A 89 -1.43 0.66 10.89
C ALA A 89 -0.45 0.89 9.72
N ASP A 90 0.32 1.98 9.78
CA ASP A 90 1.31 2.31 8.77
C ASP A 90 2.48 1.32 8.77
N CYS A 91 2.97 0.95 9.95
CA CYS A 91 4.00 -0.08 10.11
C CYS A 91 3.59 -1.43 9.49
N ASN A 92 2.29 -1.75 9.51
CA ASN A 92 1.76 -2.97 8.90
C ASN A 92 1.58 -2.86 7.38
N LEU A 93 1.11 -1.70 6.88
CA LEU A 93 0.76 -1.52 5.46
C LEU A 93 1.95 -1.11 4.59
N LEU A 94 2.79 -0.17 5.03
CA LEU A 94 3.85 0.41 4.20
C LEU A 94 4.83 -0.63 3.63
N PRO A 95 5.35 -1.60 4.42
CA PRO A 95 6.24 -2.62 3.88
C PRO A 95 5.56 -3.45 2.76
N LYS A 96 4.28 -3.80 2.96
CA LYS A 96 3.49 -4.57 1.99
C LYS A 96 3.23 -3.77 0.72
N LEU A 97 2.86 -2.50 0.86
CA LEU A 97 2.57 -1.62 -0.27
C LEU A 97 3.82 -1.29 -1.09
N ASN A 98 4.99 -1.18 -0.44
CA ASN A 98 6.27 -1.04 -1.13
C ASN A 98 6.59 -2.28 -1.98
N ILE A 99 6.36 -3.48 -1.44
CA ILE A 99 6.52 -4.73 -2.20
C ILE A 99 5.58 -4.75 -3.41
N VAL A 100 4.30 -4.39 -3.24
CA VAL A 100 3.34 -4.27 -4.36
C VAL A 100 3.92 -3.38 -5.47
N GLN A 101 4.41 -2.19 -5.10
CA GLN A 101 4.92 -1.23 -6.07
C GLN A 101 6.16 -1.76 -6.80
N VAL A 102 7.13 -2.33 -6.09
CA VAL A 102 8.39 -2.82 -6.69
C VAL A 102 8.13 -4.05 -7.56
N VAL A 103 7.41 -5.05 -7.04
CA VAL A 103 7.21 -6.34 -7.70
C VAL A 103 6.30 -6.21 -8.92
N CYS A 104 5.17 -5.50 -8.82
CA CYS A 104 4.27 -5.34 -9.96
C CYS A 104 4.88 -4.46 -11.07
N GLN A 105 5.66 -3.44 -10.70
CA GLN A 105 6.36 -2.60 -11.69
C GLN A 105 7.39 -3.43 -12.49
N HIS A 106 8.09 -4.36 -11.86
CA HIS A 106 9.13 -5.15 -12.50
C HIS A 106 8.58 -6.35 -13.30
N TYR A 107 7.75 -7.19 -12.69
CA TYR A 107 7.36 -8.47 -13.29
C TYR A 107 6.11 -8.43 -14.16
N ARG A 108 5.27 -7.40 -14.01
CA ARG A 108 3.99 -7.29 -14.72
C ARG A 108 3.87 -6.00 -15.53
N CYS A 109 4.93 -5.17 -15.54
CA CYS A 109 4.94 -3.83 -16.14
C CYS A 109 3.75 -2.95 -15.70
N SER A 110 3.17 -3.24 -14.53
CA SER A 110 1.92 -2.67 -14.07
C SER A 110 2.07 -2.26 -12.60
N GLY A 111 2.72 -1.13 -12.33
CA GLY A 111 2.80 -0.57 -10.98
C GLY A 111 1.45 -0.05 -10.46
N ILE A 112 1.48 0.61 -9.30
CA ILE A 112 0.31 1.34 -8.79
C ILE A 112 -0.08 2.43 -9.81
N PRO A 113 -1.35 2.48 -10.28
CA PRO A 113 -1.78 3.49 -11.24
C PRO A 113 -1.50 4.92 -10.74
N LYS A 114 -1.10 5.80 -11.67
CA LYS A 114 -0.71 7.18 -11.32
C LYS A 114 -1.89 8.05 -10.86
N ASP A 115 -3.11 7.67 -11.21
CA ASP A 115 -4.32 8.39 -10.81
C ASP A 115 -4.74 8.15 -9.35
N LEU A 116 -4.13 7.18 -8.66
CA LEU A 116 -4.36 6.91 -7.24
C LEU A 116 -3.57 7.90 -6.36
N GLN A 117 -4.00 9.15 -6.38
CA GLN A 117 -3.29 10.27 -5.77
C GLN A 117 -3.14 10.16 -4.24
N GLY A 118 -4.11 9.55 -3.55
CA GLY A 118 -4.05 9.31 -2.11
C GLY A 118 -2.92 8.35 -1.76
N ILE A 119 -2.80 7.26 -2.51
CA ILE A 119 -1.69 6.30 -2.36
C ILE A 119 -0.34 6.95 -2.69
N TRP A 120 -0.23 7.70 -3.78
CA TRP A 120 1.03 8.36 -4.13
C TRP A 120 1.44 9.43 -3.11
N ARG A 121 0.49 10.15 -2.52
CA ARG A 121 0.75 11.05 -1.39
C ARG A 121 1.29 10.27 -0.19
N TYR A 122 0.63 9.17 0.17
CA TYR A 122 1.03 8.32 1.28
C TYR A 122 2.45 7.75 1.13
N LEU A 123 2.77 7.17 -0.03
CA LEU A 123 4.10 6.64 -0.33
C LEU A 123 5.18 7.73 -0.33
N ARG A 124 4.84 8.94 -0.81
CA ARG A 124 5.76 10.09 -0.77
C ARG A 124 6.04 10.51 0.68
N SER A 125 5.01 10.63 1.51
CA SER A 125 5.17 10.95 2.93
C SER A 125 6.02 9.88 3.65
N ALA A 126 5.77 8.61 3.35
CA ALA A 126 6.58 7.51 3.90
C ALA A 126 8.05 7.58 3.45
N SER A 127 8.34 7.91 2.19
CA SER A 127 9.71 8.02 1.69
C SER A 127 10.53 9.15 2.35
N GLN A 128 9.86 10.10 2.99
CA GLN A 128 10.48 11.19 3.75
C GLN A 128 10.64 10.86 5.25
N ALA A 129 9.97 9.80 5.73
CA ALA A 129 10.07 9.34 7.12
C ALA A 129 11.32 8.46 7.30
N LYS A 130 12.19 8.83 8.24
CA LYS A 130 13.45 8.12 8.50
C LYS A 130 13.21 6.68 8.95
N GLU A 131 12.13 6.44 9.69
CA GLU A 131 11.72 5.13 10.17
C GLU A 131 11.47 4.16 9.01
N PHE A 132 10.83 4.64 7.94
CA PHE A 132 10.58 3.85 6.75
C PHE A 132 11.84 3.76 5.87
N GLN A 133 12.53 4.87 5.63
CA GLN A 133 13.74 4.89 4.80
C GLN A 133 14.82 3.93 5.31
N ASN A 134 15.05 3.90 6.62
CA ASN A 134 16.12 3.10 7.22
C ASN A 134 15.76 1.61 7.39
N SER A 135 14.48 1.25 7.25
CA SER A 135 14.00 -0.13 7.40
C SER A 135 13.58 -0.77 6.08
N CYS A 136 13.44 0.03 5.01
CA CYS A 136 13.06 -0.47 3.70
C CYS A 136 14.25 -1.20 3.04
N PRO A 137 14.09 -2.48 2.64
CA PRO A 137 15.11 -3.17 1.86
C PRO A 137 15.27 -2.52 0.48
N SER A 138 16.39 -2.80 -0.16
CA SER A 138 16.61 -2.35 -1.54
C SER A 138 15.60 -3.02 -2.49
N SER A 139 15.29 -2.34 -3.61
CA SER A 139 14.43 -2.94 -4.63
C SER A 139 14.99 -4.26 -5.16
N GLU A 140 16.31 -4.40 -5.25
CA GLU A 140 16.98 -5.63 -5.71
C GLU A 140 16.71 -6.80 -4.76
N GLU A 141 16.81 -6.60 -3.45
CA GLU A 141 16.50 -7.63 -2.46
C GLU A 141 15.03 -8.07 -2.52
N ILE A 142 14.11 -7.11 -2.71
CA ILE A 142 12.69 -7.42 -2.88
C ILE A 142 12.48 -8.27 -4.14
N LEU A 143 13.06 -7.89 -5.27
CA LEU A 143 12.91 -8.64 -6.52
C LEU A 143 13.52 -10.03 -6.41
N GLN A 144 14.72 -10.15 -5.83
CA GLN A 144 15.38 -11.43 -5.63
C GLN A 144 14.52 -12.39 -4.79
N ALA A 145 13.85 -11.89 -3.75
CA ALA A 145 12.95 -12.70 -2.92
C ALA A 145 11.71 -13.22 -3.68
N TYR A 146 11.26 -12.52 -4.72
CA TYR A 146 10.11 -12.91 -5.53
C TYR A 146 10.49 -13.71 -6.79
N CYS A 147 11.75 -13.66 -7.21
CA CYS A 147 12.25 -14.38 -8.38
C CYS A 147 11.99 -15.89 -8.27
N SER A 148 12.29 -16.52 -7.12
CA SER A 148 12.08 -17.96 -6.89
C SER A 148 10.62 -18.40 -6.88
N VAL A 149 9.72 -17.48 -6.54
CA VAL A 149 8.27 -17.73 -6.50
C VAL A 149 7.67 -17.69 -7.91
N LEU A 150 8.26 -16.88 -8.80
CA LEU A 150 7.79 -16.70 -10.18
C LEU A 150 8.44 -17.68 -11.16
N HIS A 151 9.66 -18.10 -10.85
CA HIS A 151 10.39 -19.13 -11.58
C HIS A 151 10.79 -20.22 -10.59
N PRO A 152 9.89 -21.17 -10.27
CA PRO A 152 10.27 -22.33 -9.48
C PRO A 152 11.42 -23.03 -10.19
N LEU A 153 12.52 -23.28 -9.48
CA LEU A 153 13.60 -24.12 -9.98
C LEU A 153 12.98 -25.45 -10.44
N GLN A 154 13.10 -25.75 -11.74
CA GLN A 154 12.69 -27.02 -12.32
C GLN A 154 13.54 -28.17 -11.81
#